data_AF-A0AAW1PZY8-F1
#
_entry.id   AF-A0AAW1PZY8-F1
#
_cell.length_a   1.000
_cell.length_b   1.000
_cell.length_c   1.000
_cell.angle_alpha   90.00
_cell.angle_beta   90.00
_cell.angle_gamma   90.00
#
_symmetry.space_group_name_H-M   'P 1'
#
loop_
_entity.id
_entity.type
_entity.pdbx_description
1 polymer ?
#
loop_
_entity_poly.entity_id
_entity_poly.type
_entity_poly.pdbx_seq_one_letter_code
_entity_poly.pdbx_strand_id
1 'polypeptide(L)'
;MAVPVEQRPVNELGQLQTGVLYSWATLDLQSYVLRLATIWALVFALIGGPIAYQTFDPFREPAEFFLSGSTGALLVVAVAVLRIYLGWAYVGNRLLSASVEYEETGWYDGQLFVKPPEVLARDRLLGSYTVKPVLNRLKTTLLASGGGLLLSAILLVGLITSGSDADGVYGRGAARAPRAVMTDGVLYSDKVKDLSALRSDDEAAAAEAAAQGGIPGYCGDRYFKAFAGGQYCAKFEGRPAGRK
;
A
#
# COMPACT_ATOMS: atom_id res chain seq x y z
N MET A 1 -5.35 29.18 42.92
CA MET A 1 -4.88 27.79 42.80
C MET A 1 -4.06 27.64 41.54
N ALA A 2 -2.93 26.96 41.61
CA ALA A 2 -2.04 26.79 40.47
C ALA A 2 -2.20 25.37 39.92
N VAL A 3 -2.57 25.27 38.64
CA VAL A 3 -2.60 23.99 37.90
C VAL A 3 -1.30 23.22 38.13
N PRO A 4 -1.36 21.90 38.40
CA PRO A 4 -0.18 21.05 38.52
C PRO A 4 0.77 21.26 37.35
N VAL A 5 2.07 21.32 37.63
CA VAL A 5 3.08 21.71 36.64
C VAL A 5 3.00 20.85 35.39
N GLU A 6 2.84 19.53 35.54
CA GLU A 6 2.78 18.59 34.40
C GLU A 6 1.54 18.75 33.51
N GLN A 7 0.42 19.23 34.06
CA GLN A 7 -0.84 19.41 33.33
C GLN A 7 -0.97 20.79 32.66
N ARG A 8 0.11 21.58 32.70
CA ARG A 8 0.14 22.89 32.04
C ARG A 8 0.40 22.70 30.55
N PRO A 9 -0.39 23.32 29.65
CA PRO A 9 -0.24 23.15 28.20
C PRO A 9 1.17 23.46 27.67
N VAL A 10 1.89 24.38 28.30
CA VAL A 10 3.28 24.71 27.93
C VAL A 10 4.25 23.58 28.24
N ASN A 11 4.05 22.86 29.35
CA ASN A 11 4.91 21.74 29.72
C ASN A 11 4.60 20.51 28.86
N GLU A 12 3.32 20.28 28.54
CA GLU A 12 2.92 19.25 27.57
C GLU A 12 3.51 19.52 26.18
N LEU A 13 3.59 20.79 25.75
CA LEU A 13 4.29 21.15 24.51
C LEU A 13 5.78 20.80 24.59
N GLY A 14 6.44 21.09 25.71
CA GLY A 14 7.83 20.71 25.94
C GLY A 14 8.05 19.18 25.91
N GLN A 15 7.12 18.41 26.49
CA GLN A 15 7.13 16.96 26.44
C GLN A 15 6.94 16.43 25.01
N LEU A 16 6.06 17.04 24.21
CA LEU A 16 5.90 16.68 22.79
C LEU A 16 7.17 16.96 21.98
N GLN A 17 7.85 18.07 22.24
CA GLN A 17 9.07 18.45 21.54
C GLN A 17 10.26 17.54 21.87
N THR A 18 10.29 16.95 23.05
CA THR A 18 11.33 16.00 23.49
C THR A 18 10.99 14.54 23.20
N GLY A 19 9.71 14.22 22.96
CA GLY A 19 9.25 12.87 22.67
C GLY A 19 9.82 12.29 21.38
N VAL A 20 10.17 11.01 21.38
CA VAL A 20 10.86 10.33 20.26
C VAL A 20 10.11 10.45 18.94
N LEU A 21 8.80 10.21 18.92
CA LEU A 21 7.97 10.25 17.70
C LEU A 21 7.51 11.67 17.36
N TYR A 22 7.12 12.44 18.38
CA TYR A 22 6.50 13.76 18.20
C TYR A 22 7.51 14.86 17.86
N SER A 23 8.76 14.72 18.30
CA SER A 23 9.87 15.62 17.96
C SER A 23 10.20 15.66 16.47
N TRP A 24 9.81 14.63 15.69
CA TRP A 24 10.13 14.62 14.27
C TRP A 24 9.48 15.78 13.52
N ALA A 25 8.36 16.28 14.02
CA ALA A 25 7.65 17.39 13.42
C ALA A 25 8.39 18.74 13.54
N THR A 26 9.33 18.85 14.49
CA THR A 26 10.20 20.04 14.68
C THR A 26 11.55 19.94 13.98
N LEU A 27 11.90 18.78 13.42
CA LEU A 27 13.14 18.60 12.67
C LEU A 27 13.16 19.44 11.39
N ASP A 28 14.35 19.65 10.84
CA ASP A 28 14.52 20.23 9.52
C ASP A 28 13.84 19.36 8.44
N LEU A 29 13.68 19.92 7.23
CA LEU A 29 12.96 19.24 6.15
C LEU A 29 13.62 17.91 5.77
N GLN A 30 14.95 17.89 5.69
CA GLN A 30 15.70 16.72 5.24
C GLN A 30 15.63 15.61 6.27
N SER A 31 15.92 15.89 7.54
CA SER A 31 15.86 14.91 8.62
C SER A 31 14.47 14.32 8.80
N TYR A 32 13.42 15.16 8.69
CA TYR A 32 12.04 14.68 8.74
C TYR A 32 11.69 13.72 7.61
N VAL A 33 12.03 14.08 6.36
CA VAL A 33 11.78 13.22 5.20
C VAL A 33 12.58 11.93 5.30
N LEU A 34 13.83 11.99 5.76
CA LEU A 34 14.65 10.81 6.00
C LEU A 34 14.02 9.89 7.07
N ARG A 35 13.50 10.42 8.18
CA ARG A 35 12.81 9.60 9.19
C ARG A 35 11.58 8.90 8.61
N LEU A 36 10.75 9.61 7.85
CA LEU A 36 9.59 8.99 7.20
C LEU A 36 10.00 7.96 6.13
N ALA A 37 11.04 8.26 5.35
CA ALA A 37 11.57 7.33 4.36
C ALA A 37 12.18 6.08 5.01
N THR A 38 12.79 6.19 6.19
CA THR A 38 13.30 5.02 6.93
C THR A 38 12.16 4.14 7.42
N ILE A 39 11.06 4.71 7.95
CA ILE A 39 9.86 3.92 8.28
C ILE A 39 9.34 3.23 7.02
N TRP A 40 9.17 3.98 5.93
CA TRP A 40 8.68 3.44 4.68
C TRP A 40 9.55 2.28 4.19
N ALA A 41 10.87 2.45 4.15
CA ALA A 41 11.81 1.44 3.67
C ALA A 41 11.83 0.19 4.55
N LEU A 42 11.78 0.35 5.88
CA LEU A 42 11.72 -0.79 6.80
C LEU A 42 10.42 -1.57 6.67
N VAL A 43 9.28 -0.88 6.61
CA VAL A 43 7.98 -1.53 6.43
C VAL A 43 7.89 -2.21 5.06
N PHE A 44 8.40 -1.55 4.01
CA PHE A 44 8.49 -2.15 2.69
C PHE A 44 9.37 -3.40 2.72
N ALA A 45 10.58 -3.34 3.28
CA ALA A 45 11.50 -4.48 3.27
C ALA A 45 11.00 -5.67 4.12
N LEU A 46 10.40 -5.41 5.28
CA LEU A 46 10.04 -6.45 6.25
C LEU A 46 8.62 -7.00 6.07
N ILE A 47 7.70 -6.21 5.51
CA ILE A 47 6.28 -6.57 5.44
C ILE A 47 5.77 -6.46 4.01
N GLY A 48 5.84 -5.26 3.41
CA GLY A 48 5.24 -4.98 2.11
C GLY A 48 5.84 -5.82 0.97
N GLY A 49 7.16 -5.96 0.94
CA GLY A 49 7.93 -6.68 -0.06
C GLY A 49 7.72 -8.19 -0.01
N PRO A 50 7.86 -8.85 1.17
CA PRO A 50 7.56 -10.27 1.28
C PRO A 50 6.13 -10.63 0.89
N ILE A 51 5.15 -9.77 1.23
CA ILE A 51 3.76 -9.96 0.83
C ILE A 51 3.60 -9.78 -0.69
N ALA A 52 4.16 -8.70 -1.24
CA ALA A 52 4.11 -8.41 -2.67
C ALA A 52 4.79 -9.50 -3.52
N TYR A 53 5.87 -10.11 -3.01
CA TYR A 53 6.61 -11.19 -3.67
C TYR A 53 5.75 -12.44 -3.90
N GLN A 54 4.77 -12.70 -3.03
CA GLN A 54 3.86 -13.84 -3.20
C GLN A 54 2.83 -13.61 -4.30
N THR A 55 2.52 -12.36 -4.59
CA THR A 55 1.50 -11.99 -5.58
C THR A 55 2.12 -11.69 -6.95
N PHE A 56 3.25 -10.98 -6.97
CA PHE A 56 3.90 -10.49 -8.18
C PHE A 56 5.36 -10.93 -8.22
N ASP A 57 5.78 -11.53 -9.34
CA ASP A 57 7.17 -11.91 -9.56
C ASP A 57 8.03 -10.66 -9.83
N PRO A 58 9.00 -10.31 -8.97
CA PRO A 58 9.80 -9.07 -9.13
C PRO A 58 10.55 -8.98 -10.45
N PHE A 59 10.85 -10.11 -11.10
CA PHE A 59 11.60 -10.13 -12.36
C PHE A 59 10.70 -9.97 -13.58
N ARG A 60 9.42 -10.33 -13.48
CA ARG A 60 8.44 -10.24 -14.58
C ARG A 60 7.53 -9.02 -14.47
N GLU A 61 7.21 -8.63 -13.25
CA GLU A 61 6.23 -7.61 -12.87
C GLU A 61 6.81 -6.68 -11.80
N PRO A 62 7.93 -5.99 -12.09
CA PRO A 62 8.63 -5.16 -11.10
C PRO A 62 7.80 -3.96 -10.65
N ALA A 63 6.94 -3.42 -11.53
CA ALA A 63 6.12 -2.25 -11.24
C ALA A 63 4.98 -2.60 -10.28
N GLU A 64 4.31 -3.70 -10.51
CA GLU A 64 3.21 -4.24 -9.70
C GLU A 64 3.71 -4.68 -8.33
N PHE A 65 4.86 -5.36 -8.29
CA PHE A 65 5.56 -5.70 -7.05
C PHE A 65 5.88 -4.45 -6.21
N PHE A 66 6.46 -3.43 -6.84
CA PHE A 66 6.84 -2.21 -6.12
C PHE A 66 5.62 -1.40 -5.67
N LEU A 67 4.60 -1.24 -6.52
CA LEU A 67 3.39 -0.49 -6.20
C LEU A 67 2.57 -1.17 -5.09
N SER A 68 2.42 -2.49 -5.15
CA SER A 68 1.69 -3.25 -4.11
C SER A 68 2.39 -3.18 -2.75
N GLY A 69 3.70 -3.43 -2.72
CA GLY A 69 4.49 -3.32 -1.49
C GLY A 69 4.53 -1.90 -0.94
N SER A 70 4.65 -0.89 -1.82
CA SER A 70 4.72 0.51 -1.42
C SER A 70 3.40 1.05 -0.90
N THR A 71 2.26 0.54 -1.37
CA THR A 71 0.92 0.90 -0.86
C THR A 71 0.81 0.57 0.63
N GLY A 72 1.23 -0.63 1.04
CA GLY A 72 1.23 -1.04 2.45
C GLY A 72 2.19 -0.20 3.30
N ALA A 73 3.38 0.09 2.79
CA ALA A 73 4.36 0.91 3.49
C ALA A 73 3.90 2.37 3.65
N LEU A 74 3.30 2.96 2.62
CA LEU A 74 2.72 4.31 2.65
C LEU A 74 1.56 4.42 3.65
N LEU A 75 0.75 3.37 3.80
CA LEU A 75 -0.32 3.35 4.79
C LEU A 75 0.23 3.49 6.21
N VAL A 76 1.29 2.75 6.54
CA VAL A 76 1.92 2.83 7.87
C VAL A 76 2.53 4.21 8.11
N VAL A 77 3.16 4.81 7.09
CA VAL A 77 3.65 6.19 7.18
C VAL A 77 2.51 7.18 7.43
N ALA A 78 1.39 7.04 6.71
CA ALA A 78 0.21 7.90 6.88
C ALA A 78 -0.36 7.79 8.31
N VAL A 79 -0.43 6.58 8.87
CA VAL A 79 -0.87 6.35 10.26
C VAL A 79 0.11 6.97 11.27
N ALA A 80 1.42 6.84 11.06
CA ALA A 80 2.43 7.46 11.92
C ALA A 80 2.32 8.99 11.90
N VAL A 81 2.17 9.61 10.73
CA VAL A 81 1.98 11.06 10.57
C VAL A 81 0.66 11.50 11.20
N LEU A 82 -0.43 10.75 11.02
CA LEU A 82 -1.72 11.02 11.66
C LEU A 82 -1.59 11.00 13.19
N ARG A 83 -0.86 10.02 13.75
CA ARG A 83 -0.60 9.93 15.19
C ARG A 83 0.15 11.16 15.71
N ILE A 84 1.17 11.62 14.98
CA ILE A 84 1.91 12.85 15.32
C ILE A 84 0.97 14.06 15.24
N TYR A 85 0.19 14.18 14.16
CA TYR A 85 -0.77 15.26 13.97
C TYR A 85 -1.77 15.38 15.11
N LEU A 86 -2.36 14.26 15.55
CA LEU A 86 -3.32 14.25 16.66
C LEU A 86 -2.70 14.71 17.98
N GLY A 87 -1.46 14.31 18.27
CA GLY A 87 -0.75 14.77 19.49
C GLY A 87 -0.50 16.28 19.48
N TRP A 88 0.00 16.81 18.37
CA TRP A 88 0.22 18.25 18.22
C TRP A 88 -1.09 19.05 18.21
N ALA A 89 -2.16 18.52 17.59
CA ALA A 89 -3.46 19.18 17.55
C ALA A 89 -4.10 19.24 18.93
N TYR A 90 -3.98 18.17 19.72
CA TYR A 90 -4.47 18.11 21.10
C TYR A 90 -3.84 19.21 21.96
N VAL A 91 -2.50 19.26 22.03
CA VAL A 91 -1.80 20.28 22.83
C VAL A 91 -2.02 21.69 22.26
N GLY A 92 -2.05 21.83 20.93
CA GLY A 92 -2.38 23.09 20.26
C GLY A 92 -3.75 23.65 20.67
N ASN A 93 -4.77 22.80 20.74
CA ASN A 93 -6.11 23.20 21.18
C ASN A 93 -6.11 23.62 22.65
N ARG A 94 -5.40 22.92 23.54
CA ARG A 94 -5.28 23.29 24.96
C ARG A 94 -4.47 24.56 25.20
N LEU A 95 -3.47 24.86 24.35
CA LEU A 95 -2.76 26.15 24.37
C LEU A 95 -3.70 27.31 24.02
N LEU A 96 -4.52 27.15 22.98
CA LEU A 96 -5.42 28.21 22.49
C LEU A 96 -6.69 28.38 23.33
N SER A 97 -7.09 27.34 24.08
CA SER A 97 -8.24 27.38 24.98
C SER A 97 -8.06 28.38 26.12
N ALA A 98 -9.15 29.10 26.44
CA ALA A 98 -9.21 30.04 27.57
C ALA A 98 -9.30 29.33 28.93
N SER A 99 -9.86 28.12 28.95
CA SER A 99 -9.94 27.26 30.13
C SER A 99 -9.22 25.93 29.90
N VAL A 100 -8.70 25.36 30.96
CA VAL A 100 -8.03 24.05 30.97
C VAL A 100 -8.60 23.22 32.09
N GLU A 101 -9.10 22.04 31.73
CA GLU A 101 -9.46 21.01 32.69
C GLU A 101 -8.18 20.39 33.25
N TYR A 102 -8.12 20.28 34.57
CA TYR A 102 -7.01 19.68 35.28
C TYR A 102 -7.52 18.86 36.47
N GLU A 103 -6.82 17.80 36.80
CA GLU A 103 -7.12 16.95 37.95
C GLU A 103 -6.18 17.28 39.10
N GLU A 104 -6.75 17.60 40.26
CA GLU A 104 -6.01 17.64 41.52
C GLU A 104 -5.98 16.22 42.09
N THR A 105 -4.83 15.78 42.63
CA THR A 105 -4.66 14.41 43.14
C THR A 105 -5.78 14.03 44.13
N GLY A 106 -6.64 13.07 43.78
CA GLY A 106 -7.76 12.65 44.62
C GLY A 106 -8.84 11.86 43.86
N TRP A 107 -9.95 11.56 44.54
CA TRP A 107 -11.15 10.90 43.97
C TRP A 107 -12.15 11.92 43.36
N TYR A 108 -11.88 13.22 43.51
CA TYR A 108 -12.78 14.27 43.04
C TYR A 108 -12.57 14.58 41.55
N ASP A 109 -13.66 14.90 40.85
CA ASP A 109 -13.68 15.26 39.43
C ASP A 109 -12.72 16.40 39.06
N GLY A 110 -12.34 16.46 37.78
CA GLY A 110 -11.50 17.51 37.24
C GLY A 110 -12.07 18.92 37.46
N GLN A 111 -11.18 19.88 37.75
CA GLN A 111 -11.51 21.29 37.89
C GLN A 111 -11.17 22.08 36.63
N LEU A 112 -11.87 23.18 36.41
CA LEU A 112 -11.63 24.10 35.29
C LEU A 112 -10.77 25.29 35.75
N PHE A 113 -9.57 25.41 35.18
CA PHE A 113 -8.72 26.58 35.36
C PHE A 113 -8.93 27.58 34.22
N VAL A 114 -9.41 28.79 34.55
CA VAL A 114 -9.48 29.91 33.59
C VAL A 114 -8.13 30.62 33.56
N LYS A 115 -7.51 30.71 32.37
CA LYS A 115 -6.19 31.32 32.21
C LYS A 115 -6.29 32.84 32.40
N PRO A 116 -5.41 33.45 33.21
CA PRO A 116 -5.29 34.90 33.26
C PRO A 116 -4.80 35.44 31.90
N PRO A 117 -5.10 36.70 31.55
CA PRO A 117 -4.85 37.25 30.22
C PRO A 117 -3.38 37.18 29.81
N GLU A 118 -2.44 37.30 30.74
CA GLU A 118 -1.00 37.22 30.48
C GLU A 118 -0.58 35.81 30.03
N VAL A 119 -1.10 34.77 30.71
CA VAL A 119 -0.81 33.37 30.38
C VAL A 119 -1.45 33.00 29.04
N LEU A 120 -2.70 33.44 28.81
CA LEU A 120 -3.40 33.19 27.55
C LEU A 120 -2.69 33.86 26.37
N ALA A 121 -2.19 35.09 26.54
CA ALA A 121 -1.43 35.79 25.51
C ALA A 121 -0.14 35.04 25.16
N ARG A 122 0.62 34.58 26.16
CA ARG A 122 1.83 33.76 25.95
C ARG A 122 1.51 32.44 25.23
N ASP A 123 0.49 31.72 25.68
CA ASP A 123 0.12 30.43 25.09
C ASP A 123 -0.37 30.59 23.64
N ARG A 124 -1.06 31.69 23.32
CA ARG A 124 -1.46 32.02 21.93
C ARG A 124 -0.26 32.33 21.04
N LEU A 125 0.75 33.03 21.54
CA LEU A 125 2.00 33.26 20.80
C LEU A 125 2.71 31.93 20.51
N LEU A 126 2.83 31.05 21.51
CA LEU A 126 3.40 29.71 21.30
C LEU A 126 2.57 28.92 20.27
N GLY A 127 1.24 28.93 20.41
CA GLY A 127 0.33 28.27 19.48
C GLY A 127 0.50 28.77 18.04
N SER A 128 0.62 30.08 17.83
CA SER A 128 0.74 30.65 16.48
C SER A 128 2.12 30.46 15.86
N TYR A 129 3.20 30.63 16.62
CA TYR A 129 4.56 30.61 16.08
C TYR A 129 5.22 29.23 16.08
N THR A 130 4.82 28.34 16.99
CA THR A 130 5.42 27.00 17.10
C THR A 130 4.49 25.90 16.58
N VAL A 131 3.24 25.88 17.04
CA VAL A 131 2.32 24.76 16.76
C VAL A 131 1.70 24.85 15.37
N LYS A 132 1.18 26.01 14.96
CA LYS A 132 0.55 26.18 13.64
C LYS A 132 1.44 25.78 12.45
N PRO A 133 2.72 26.20 12.34
CA PRO A 133 3.54 25.80 11.19
C PRO A 133 3.78 24.28 11.17
N VAL A 134 3.98 23.67 12.34
CA VAL A 134 4.14 22.22 12.48
C VAL A 134 2.88 21.48 12.04
N LEU A 135 1.69 21.93 12.48
CA LEU A 135 0.42 21.34 12.07
C LEU A 135 0.16 21.48 10.58
N ASN A 136 0.48 22.63 9.98
CA ASN A 136 0.31 22.83 8.54
C ASN A 136 1.21 21.89 7.74
N ARG A 137 2.46 21.72 8.16
CA ARG A 137 3.37 20.74 7.56
C ARG A 137 2.88 19.30 7.69
N LEU A 138 2.36 18.93 8.86
CA LEU A 138 1.80 17.58 9.05
C LEU A 138 0.57 17.36 8.16
N LYS A 139 -0.30 18.37 8.01
CA LYS A 139 -1.44 18.33 7.08
C LYS A 139 -0.99 18.15 5.63
N THR A 140 0.00 18.90 5.16
CA THR A 140 0.49 18.74 3.79
C THR A 140 1.10 17.36 3.57
N THR A 141 1.80 16.81 4.57
CA THR A 141 2.35 15.45 4.47
C THR A 141 1.28 14.37 4.51
N LEU A 142 0.21 14.58 5.28
CA LEU A 142 -0.93 13.67 5.31
C LEU A 142 -1.67 13.67 3.97
N LEU A 143 -1.94 14.86 3.41
CA LEU A 143 -2.51 15.01 2.07
C LEU A 143 -1.62 14.39 1.00
N ALA A 144 -0.30 14.59 1.07
CA ALA A 144 0.66 13.98 0.16
C ALA A 144 0.66 12.45 0.27
N SER A 145 0.66 11.89 1.48
CA SER A 145 0.59 10.45 1.69
C SER A 145 -0.74 9.84 1.22
N GLY A 146 -1.86 10.53 1.46
CA GLY A 146 -3.18 10.11 1.00
C GLY A 146 -3.29 10.17 -0.53
N GLY A 147 -2.81 11.25 -1.15
CA GLY A 147 -2.73 11.37 -2.61
C GLY A 147 -1.81 10.31 -3.22
N GLY A 148 -0.66 10.04 -2.59
CA GLY A 148 0.26 8.98 -3.00
C GLY A 148 -0.36 7.59 -2.91
N LEU A 149 -1.12 7.29 -1.85
CA LEU A 149 -1.87 6.04 -1.71
C LEU A 149 -2.91 5.87 -2.82
N LEU A 150 -3.74 6.90 -3.06
CA LEU A 150 -4.74 6.86 -4.13
C LEU A 150 -4.10 6.69 -5.50
N LEU A 151 -3.03 7.44 -5.78
CA LEU A 151 -2.27 7.32 -7.03
C LEU A 151 -1.70 5.89 -7.18
N SER A 152 -1.07 5.35 -6.14
CA SER A 152 -0.50 3.99 -6.19
C SER A 152 -1.57 2.92 -6.43
N ALA A 153 -2.75 3.06 -5.81
CA ALA A 153 -3.87 2.15 -6.02
C ALA A 153 -4.43 2.25 -7.46
N ILE A 154 -4.62 3.46 -7.98
CA ILE A 154 -5.11 3.69 -9.34
C ILE A 154 -4.12 3.13 -10.37
N LEU A 155 -2.82 3.39 -10.18
CA LEU A 155 -1.77 2.88 -11.07
C LEU A 155 -1.71 1.35 -11.03
N LEU A 156 -1.78 0.75 -9.84
CA LEU A 156 -1.77 -0.70 -9.68
C LEU A 156 -3.00 -1.34 -10.35
N VAL A 157 -4.20 -0.79 -10.16
CA VAL A 157 -5.41 -1.27 -10.83
C VAL A 157 -5.25 -1.15 -12.36
N GLY A 158 -4.76 -0.02 -12.85
CA GLY A 158 -4.52 0.20 -14.27
C GLY A 158 -3.56 -0.84 -14.87
N LEU A 159 -2.46 -1.12 -14.18
CA LEU A 159 -1.48 -2.14 -14.62
C LEU A 159 -2.09 -3.54 -14.63
N ILE A 160 -2.83 -3.92 -13.58
CA ILE A 160 -3.49 -5.23 -13.52
C ILE A 160 -4.50 -5.38 -14.66
N THR A 161 -5.34 -4.36 -14.89
CA THR A 161 -6.34 -4.39 -15.98
C THR A 161 -5.71 -4.38 -17.38
N SER A 162 -4.54 -3.76 -17.55
CA SER A 162 -3.83 -3.77 -18.83
C SER A 162 -3.17 -5.13 -19.10
N GLY A 163 -2.84 -5.90 -18.06
CA GLY A 163 -2.20 -7.21 -18.18
C GLY A 163 -3.18 -8.37 -18.41
N SER A 164 -4.43 -8.24 -17.97
CA SER A 164 -5.44 -9.31 -18.02
C SER A 164 -5.89 -9.70 -19.44
N ASP A 165 -5.81 -8.80 -20.42
CA ASP A 165 -6.26 -9.07 -21.79
C ASP A 165 -5.29 -9.95 -22.60
N ALA A 166 -4.02 -10.09 -22.16
CA ALA A 166 -3.01 -10.85 -22.90
C ALA A 166 -2.91 -12.34 -22.49
N ASP A 167 -3.14 -12.68 -21.21
CA ASP A 167 -2.80 -14.01 -20.65
C ASP A 167 -3.95 -14.73 -19.90
N GLY A 168 -5.18 -14.19 -19.88
CA GLY A 168 -6.32 -14.82 -19.21
C GLY A 168 -6.38 -14.53 -17.70
N VAL A 169 -7.44 -15.06 -17.06
CA VAL A 169 -7.98 -14.68 -15.72
C VAL A 169 -6.96 -14.65 -14.56
N TYR A 170 -5.76 -15.23 -14.71
CA TYR A 170 -4.77 -15.33 -13.63
C TYR A 170 -3.42 -14.62 -13.90
N GLY A 171 -3.35 -13.69 -14.86
CA GLY A 171 -2.19 -12.79 -14.99
C GLY A 171 -1.00 -13.37 -15.77
N ARG A 172 0.07 -12.57 -15.84
CA ARG A 172 1.16 -12.70 -16.80
C ARG A 172 1.95 -14.01 -16.59
N GLY A 173 1.76 -14.97 -17.49
CA GLY A 173 2.37 -16.30 -17.38
C GLY A 173 1.57 -17.35 -16.60
N ALA A 174 0.30 -17.08 -16.28
CA ALA A 174 -0.66 -18.14 -16.04
C ALA A 174 -0.93 -18.91 -17.34
N ALA A 175 -1.33 -20.17 -17.22
CA ALA A 175 -1.85 -20.92 -18.35
C ALA A 175 -2.98 -20.12 -19.00
N ARG A 176 -2.96 -19.96 -20.33
CA ARG A 176 -4.06 -19.28 -21.04
C ARG A 176 -5.39 -19.90 -20.59
N ALA A 177 -6.40 -19.08 -20.34
CA ALA A 177 -7.69 -19.60 -19.93
C ALA A 177 -8.29 -20.40 -21.10
N PRO A 178 -8.66 -21.68 -20.90
CA PRO A 178 -9.29 -22.44 -21.95
C PRO A 178 -10.70 -21.92 -22.21
N ARG A 179 -11.07 -21.80 -23.48
CA ARG A 179 -12.43 -21.43 -23.91
C ARG A 179 -13.43 -22.53 -23.55
N ALA A 180 -13.05 -23.79 -23.72
CA ALA A 180 -13.86 -24.94 -23.39
C ALA A 180 -13.01 -26.08 -22.82
N VAL A 181 -13.48 -26.65 -21.71
CA VAL A 181 -12.94 -27.88 -21.12
C VAL A 181 -13.94 -28.98 -21.44
N MET A 182 -13.56 -29.89 -22.34
CA MET A 182 -14.34 -31.05 -22.73
C MET A 182 -13.81 -32.29 -22.01
N THR A 183 -14.59 -33.38 -21.99
CA THR A 183 -14.12 -34.67 -21.45
C THR A 183 -12.87 -35.19 -22.15
N ASP A 184 -12.70 -34.83 -23.42
CA ASP A 184 -11.69 -35.38 -24.30
C ASP A 184 -10.47 -34.44 -24.48
N GLY A 185 -10.56 -33.20 -23.97
CA GLY A 185 -9.46 -32.23 -24.07
C GLY A 185 -9.86 -30.78 -23.83
N VAL A 186 -8.96 -29.87 -24.16
CA VAL A 186 -9.04 -28.44 -23.83
C VAL A 186 -8.86 -27.60 -25.09
N LEU A 187 -9.78 -26.65 -25.33
CA LEU A 187 -9.77 -25.76 -26.49
C LEU A 187 -9.58 -24.30 -26.07
N TYR A 188 -8.86 -23.54 -26.89
CA TYR A 188 -8.44 -22.17 -26.66
C TYR A 188 -8.87 -21.23 -27.80
N SER A 189 -8.91 -21.71 -29.06
CA SER A 189 -9.33 -20.92 -30.20
C SER A 189 -10.86 -20.84 -30.33
N ASP A 190 -11.37 -19.68 -30.72
CA ASP A 190 -12.77 -19.49 -31.09
C ASP A 190 -13.15 -20.19 -32.40
N LYS A 191 -12.16 -20.50 -33.24
CA LYS A 191 -12.37 -21.13 -34.56
C LYS A 191 -12.62 -22.62 -34.47
N VAL A 192 -12.27 -23.26 -33.35
CA VAL A 192 -12.36 -24.71 -33.17
C VAL A 192 -13.54 -25.04 -32.27
N LYS A 193 -14.51 -25.81 -32.80
CA LYS A 193 -15.70 -26.22 -32.04
C LYS A 193 -15.51 -27.55 -31.31
N ASP A 194 -14.87 -28.53 -31.97
CA ASP A 194 -14.63 -29.87 -31.45
C ASP A 194 -13.17 -30.29 -31.65
N LEU A 195 -12.63 -31.09 -30.72
CA LEU A 195 -11.25 -31.62 -30.83
C LEU A 195 -11.05 -32.52 -32.05
N SER A 196 -12.08 -33.20 -32.52
CA SER A 196 -12.02 -34.05 -33.71
C SER A 196 -11.67 -33.26 -34.98
N ALA A 197 -12.07 -31.99 -35.05
CA ALA A 197 -11.79 -31.12 -36.17
C ALA A 197 -10.29 -30.84 -36.32
N LEU A 198 -9.52 -30.83 -35.22
CA LEU A 198 -8.07 -30.61 -35.24
C LEU A 198 -7.30 -31.73 -35.96
N ARG A 199 -7.90 -32.91 -36.12
CA ARG A 199 -7.27 -34.05 -36.82
C ARG A 199 -7.43 -33.96 -38.33
N SER A 200 -8.51 -33.34 -38.80
CA SER A 200 -8.89 -33.30 -40.22
C SER A 200 -8.63 -31.95 -40.88
N ASP A 201 -8.57 -30.87 -40.11
CA ASP A 201 -8.46 -29.51 -40.59
C ASP A 201 -7.17 -28.85 -40.08
N ASP A 202 -6.20 -28.73 -41.00
CA ASP A 202 -4.89 -28.14 -40.72
C ASP A 202 -4.98 -26.64 -40.39
N GLU A 203 -5.98 -25.92 -40.91
CA GLU A 203 -6.19 -24.50 -40.59
C GLU A 203 -6.71 -24.33 -39.16
N ALA A 204 -7.65 -25.19 -38.76
CA ALA A 204 -8.15 -25.25 -37.40
C ALA A 204 -7.02 -25.61 -36.40
N ALA A 205 -6.17 -26.58 -36.77
CA ALA A 205 -5.01 -26.97 -35.97
C ALA A 205 -3.99 -25.83 -35.83
N ALA A 206 -3.70 -25.10 -36.91
CA ALA A 206 -2.81 -23.95 -36.88
C ALA A 206 -3.37 -22.80 -36.03
N ALA A 207 -4.69 -22.55 -36.10
CA ALA A 207 -5.35 -21.53 -35.30
C ALA A 207 -5.31 -21.86 -33.79
N GLU A 208 -5.48 -23.11 -33.42
CA GLU A 208 -5.37 -23.59 -32.03
C GLU A 208 -3.91 -23.51 -31.54
N ALA A 209 -2.95 -23.93 -32.35
CA ALA A 209 -1.54 -23.84 -32.03
C ALA A 209 -1.08 -22.38 -31.87
N ALA A 210 -1.59 -21.46 -32.69
CA ALA A 210 -1.34 -20.02 -32.53
C ALA A 210 -1.97 -19.50 -31.23
N ALA A 211 -3.21 -19.91 -30.92
CA ALA A 211 -3.91 -19.56 -29.69
C ALA A 211 -3.22 -20.12 -28.43
N GLN A 212 -2.43 -21.18 -28.54
CA GLN A 212 -1.63 -21.78 -27.44
C GLN A 212 -0.13 -21.43 -27.48
N GLY A 213 0.33 -20.70 -28.51
CA GLY A 213 1.73 -20.28 -28.60
C GLY A 213 2.69 -21.42 -28.94
N GLY A 214 2.19 -22.45 -29.64
CA GLY A 214 2.96 -23.62 -30.07
C GLY A 214 3.21 -24.67 -28.99
N ILE A 215 2.52 -24.56 -27.85
CA ILE A 215 2.55 -25.53 -26.75
C ILE A 215 1.24 -26.34 -26.80
N PRO A 216 1.25 -27.67 -26.64
CA PRO A 216 0.01 -28.44 -26.55
C PRO A 216 -0.86 -27.98 -25.38
N GLY A 217 -2.17 -27.87 -25.59
CA GLY A 217 -3.11 -27.30 -24.62
C GLY A 217 -3.06 -27.96 -23.24
N TYR A 218 -2.93 -29.29 -23.19
CA TYR A 218 -2.79 -30.01 -21.92
C TYR A 218 -1.49 -29.73 -21.16
N CYS A 219 -0.44 -29.24 -21.83
CA CYS A 219 0.83 -28.85 -21.21
C CYS A 219 0.82 -27.41 -20.65
N GLY A 220 -0.16 -26.59 -21.05
CA GLY A 220 -0.26 -25.20 -20.63
C GLY A 220 -0.61 -25.03 -19.15
N ASP A 221 -1.48 -25.88 -18.61
CA ASP A 221 -1.95 -25.84 -17.22
C ASP A 221 -1.33 -26.96 -16.37
N ARG A 222 -1.03 -26.67 -15.10
CA ARG A 222 -0.56 -27.67 -14.12
C ARG A 222 -1.58 -28.78 -13.90
N TYR A 223 -2.88 -28.45 -13.87
CA TYR A 223 -3.94 -29.43 -13.64
C TYR A 223 -4.05 -30.44 -14.79
N PHE A 224 -4.18 -29.93 -16.03
CA PHE A 224 -4.30 -30.79 -17.22
C PHE A 224 -3.02 -31.57 -17.51
N LYS A 225 -1.86 -30.99 -17.19
CA LYS A 225 -0.57 -31.67 -17.32
C LYS A 225 -0.44 -32.85 -16.37
N ALA A 226 -0.89 -32.69 -15.12
CA ALA A 226 -0.91 -33.78 -14.15
C ALA A 226 -1.88 -34.89 -14.57
N PHE A 227 -3.05 -34.53 -15.09
CA PHE A 227 -4.04 -35.48 -15.58
C PHE A 227 -3.55 -36.30 -16.79
N ALA A 228 -2.85 -35.67 -17.73
CA ALA A 228 -2.31 -36.31 -18.94
C ALA A 228 -0.98 -37.05 -18.73
N GLY A 229 -0.50 -37.17 -17.49
CA GLY A 229 0.72 -37.89 -17.16
C GLY A 229 2.03 -37.16 -17.45
N GLY A 230 2.00 -35.89 -17.89
CA GLY A 230 3.10 -34.91 -17.92
C GLY A 230 4.39 -35.24 -18.70
N GLN A 231 4.64 -36.49 -19.08
CA GLN A 231 5.90 -36.99 -19.63
C GLN A 231 6.31 -36.30 -20.95
N TYR A 232 5.32 -35.91 -21.76
CA TYR A 232 5.55 -35.29 -23.07
C TYR A 232 5.65 -33.75 -23.01
N CYS A 233 5.43 -33.15 -21.85
CA CYS A 233 5.43 -31.69 -21.68
C CYS A 233 6.81 -31.11 -21.37
N ALA A 234 7.80 -31.93 -21.00
CA ALA A 234 9.16 -31.48 -20.65
C ALA A 234 9.84 -30.69 -21.79
N LYS A 235 9.53 -31.01 -23.05
CA LYS A 235 10.06 -30.31 -24.24
C LYS A 235 9.56 -28.86 -24.36
N PHE A 236 8.45 -28.53 -23.72
CA PHE A 236 7.80 -27.22 -23.80
C PHE A 236 8.03 -26.36 -22.53
N GLU A 237 8.68 -26.92 -21.51
CA GLU A 237 9.09 -26.18 -20.32
C GLU A 237 10.23 -25.20 -20.66
N GLY A 238 10.04 -23.92 -20.32
CA GLY A 238 11.06 -22.87 -20.53
C GLY A 238 11.00 -22.13 -21.86
N ARG A 239 10.04 -22.42 -22.75
CA ARG A 239 9.81 -21.62 -23.96
C ARG A 239 8.95 -20.40 -23.61
N PRO A 240 9.42 -19.15 -23.80
CA PRO A 240 8.56 -17.99 -23.63
C PRO A 240 7.43 -18.06 -24.66
N ALA A 241 6.19 -17.94 -24.19
CA ALA A 241 5.01 -17.90 -25.05
C ALA A 241 5.15 -16.75 -26.04
N GLY A 242 5.37 -17.04 -27.32
CA GLY A 242 5.39 -16.03 -28.38
C GLY A 242 6.66 -15.89 -29.21
N ARG A 243 7.69 -16.74 -29.06
CA ARG A 243 8.76 -16.80 -30.08
C ARG A 243 8.28 -17.64 -31.26
N LYS A 244 7.98 -16.96 -32.38
CA LYS A 244 7.89 -17.59 -33.71
C LYS A 244 9.17 -18.34 -34.04
#